data_AF-Q12QZ7-F1
#
_entry.id   AF-Q12QZ7-F1
#
_cell.length_a   1.000
_cell.length_b   1.000
_cell.length_c   1.000
_cell.angle_alpha   90.00
_cell.angle_beta   90.00
_cell.angle_gamma   90.00
#
_symmetry.space_group_name_H-M   'P 1'
#
loop_
_entity.id
_entity.type
_entity.pdbx_description
1 polymer ?
#
loop_
_entity_poly.entity_id
_entity_poly.type
_entity_poly.pdbx_seq_one_letter_code
_entity_poly.pdbx_strand_id
1 'polypeptide(L)'
;MIDKSTTSSTNIYTKVAGITYILIIILALIPSSIFDIGSMLKAKDAAKNLVGHEGIFRIGIAIEFMMFLLVMVLSWALYVILKPVNKNLALLGLIFRFGEAILGCVIIVFYLMVLMFLGGAEYLQVFEAEQLQALARFSLILSGVGYHILLTVMGIGGLVFCYLFYISTYIPRPLAAWGIITYLTMIIYGFINIALQNPQSELAYAMAPGALFEVIIGFWLLFKGVNVNQQKQPQ
;
A
#
# COMPACT_ATOMS: atom_id res chain seq x y z
N MET A 1 -29.99 -21.76 -5.94
CA MET A 1 -28.87 -22.58 -6.46
C MET A 1 -27.79 -21.62 -6.89
N ILE A 2 -26.65 -21.57 -6.19
CA ILE A 2 -25.49 -20.81 -6.68
C ILE A 2 -24.91 -21.67 -7.80
N ASP A 3 -24.79 -21.10 -9.00
CA ASP A 3 -24.28 -21.78 -10.18
C ASP A 3 -22.82 -22.21 -9.95
N LYS A 4 -22.48 -23.41 -10.39
CA LYS A 4 -21.14 -24.03 -10.23
C LYS A 4 -20.06 -23.15 -10.89
N SER A 5 -20.46 -22.37 -11.90
CA SER A 5 -19.65 -21.34 -12.57
C SER A 5 -19.24 -20.19 -11.63
N THR A 6 -20.16 -19.71 -10.80
CA THR A 6 -19.93 -18.63 -9.83
C THR A 6 -18.93 -19.06 -8.77
N THR A 7 -19.05 -20.28 -8.23
CA THR A 7 -18.11 -20.82 -7.24
C THR A 7 -16.69 -21.00 -7.80
N SER A 8 -16.58 -21.39 -9.07
CA SER A 8 -15.28 -21.52 -9.76
C SER A 8 -14.62 -20.16 -9.97
N SER A 9 -15.38 -19.15 -10.42
CA SER A 9 -14.86 -17.79 -10.60
C SER A 9 -14.39 -17.16 -9.28
N THR A 10 -15.17 -17.26 -8.20
CA THR A 10 -14.78 -16.73 -6.88
C THR A 10 -13.49 -17.39 -6.36
N ASN A 11 -13.26 -18.66 -6.65
CA ASN A 11 -12.02 -19.36 -6.27
C ASN A 11 -10.79 -18.77 -6.98
N ILE A 12 -10.89 -18.46 -8.28
CA ILE A 12 -9.80 -17.82 -9.04
C ILE A 12 -9.47 -16.45 -8.43
N TYR A 13 -10.46 -15.59 -8.22
CA TYR A 13 -10.23 -14.25 -7.65
C TYR A 13 -9.68 -14.31 -6.23
N THR A 14 -10.07 -15.31 -5.44
CA THR A 14 -9.55 -15.52 -4.09
C THR A 14 -8.06 -15.87 -4.10
N LYS A 15 -7.63 -16.74 -5.03
CA LYS A 15 -6.21 -17.04 -5.23
C LYS A 15 -5.45 -15.83 -5.72
N VAL A 16 -6.00 -15.07 -6.67
CA VAL A 16 -5.41 -13.81 -7.13
C VAL A 16 -5.21 -12.87 -5.94
N ALA A 17 -6.25 -12.61 -5.14
CA ALA A 17 -6.14 -11.76 -3.95
C ALA A 17 -5.05 -12.26 -2.97
N GLY A 18 -5.00 -13.56 -2.70
CA GLY A 18 -3.97 -14.15 -1.83
C GLY A 18 -2.54 -13.97 -2.36
N ILE A 19 -2.31 -14.29 -3.64
CA ILE A 19 -1.00 -14.11 -4.31
C ILE A 19 -0.60 -12.64 -4.28
N THR A 20 -1.52 -11.74 -4.63
CA THR A 20 -1.25 -10.31 -4.73
C THR A 20 -0.91 -9.72 -3.36
N TYR A 21 -1.60 -10.11 -2.28
CA TYR A 21 -1.23 -9.71 -0.91
C TYR A 21 0.21 -10.11 -0.57
N ILE A 22 0.59 -11.37 -0.84
CA ILE A 22 1.95 -11.88 -0.55
C ILE A 22 3.00 -11.12 -1.37
N LEU A 23 2.76 -10.93 -2.66
CA LEU A 23 3.68 -10.21 -3.54
C LEU A 23 3.86 -8.75 -3.10
N ILE A 24 2.78 -8.05 -2.75
CA ILE A 24 2.84 -6.66 -2.25
C ILE A 24 3.78 -6.58 -1.05
N ILE A 25 3.66 -7.49 -0.09
CA ILE A 25 4.49 -7.46 1.13
C ILE A 25 5.96 -7.75 0.80
N ILE A 26 6.23 -8.74 -0.05
CA ILE A 26 7.60 -9.04 -0.49
C ILE A 26 8.21 -7.81 -1.17
N LEU A 27 7.47 -7.17 -2.07
CA LEU A 27 7.93 -5.96 -2.76
C LEU A 27 8.08 -4.76 -1.84
N ALA A 28 7.26 -4.64 -0.79
CA ALA A 28 7.38 -3.55 0.20
C ALA A 28 8.61 -3.71 1.11
N LEU A 29 9.01 -4.95 1.42
CA LEU A 29 10.19 -5.20 2.27
C LEU A 29 11.51 -4.94 1.56
N ILE A 30 11.59 -5.15 0.24
CA ILE A 30 12.82 -5.02 -0.54
C ILE A 30 13.44 -3.60 -0.45
N PRO A 31 12.71 -2.50 -0.73
CA PRO A 31 13.25 -1.15 -0.62
C PRO A 31 13.76 -0.84 0.79
N SER A 32 12.99 -1.18 1.84
CA SER A 32 13.37 -0.91 3.23
C SER A 32 14.61 -1.68 3.71
N SER A 33 14.93 -2.81 3.06
CA SER A 33 16.06 -3.67 3.44
C SER A 33 17.35 -3.31 2.69
N ILE A 34 17.24 -2.60 1.57
CA ILE A 34 18.38 -2.28 0.67
C ILE A 34 18.64 -0.77 0.59
N PHE A 35 17.62 0.07 0.81
CA PHE A 35 17.64 1.54 0.63
C PHE A 35 16.99 2.29 1.80
N ASP A 36 17.80 2.76 2.75
CA ASP A 36 17.36 3.84 3.63
C ASP A 36 17.64 5.19 2.94
N ILE A 37 16.67 5.63 2.13
CA ILE A 37 16.67 6.92 1.42
C ILE A 37 16.94 8.08 2.38
N GLY A 38 16.41 8.02 3.61
CA GLY A 38 16.63 9.04 4.64
C GLY A 38 18.08 9.15 5.08
N SER A 39 18.79 8.02 5.20
CA SER A 39 20.22 8.00 5.56
C SER A 39 21.11 8.53 4.43
N MET A 40 20.82 8.18 3.17
CA MET A 40 21.65 8.57 2.01
C MET A 40 21.60 10.06 1.70
N LEU A 41 20.46 10.73 1.98
CA LEU A 41 20.28 12.16 1.71
C LEU A 41 20.64 13.09 2.88
N LYS A 42 20.78 12.53 4.09
CA LYS A 42 21.39 13.22 5.24
C LYS A 42 22.90 13.35 5.12
N ALA A 43 23.56 12.50 4.32
CA ALA A 43 24.98 12.66 4.02
C ALA A 43 25.21 14.02 3.35
N LYS A 44 26.27 14.74 3.77
CA LYS A 44 26.68 16.03 3.17
C LYS A 44 26.89 15.94 1.65
N ASP A 45 27.23 14.75 1.16
CA ASP A 45 27.45 14.43 -0.25
C ASP A 45 26.33 13.53 -0.82
N ALA A 46 25.05 13.87 -0.55
CA ALA A 46 23.89 13.14 -1.07
C ALA A 46 23.97 12.92 -2.60
N ALA A 47 24.46 13.92 -3.33
CA ALA A 47 24.69 13.82 -4.78
C ALA A 47 25.73 12.74 -5.16
N LYS A 48 26.85 12.61 -4.44
CA LYS A 48 27.87 11.57 -4.74
C LYS A 48 27.38 10.17 -4.38
N ASN A 49 26.65 10.03 -3.27
CA ASN A 49 26.07 8.74 -2.87
C ASN A 49 25.02 8.25 -3.86
N LEU A 50 24.22 9.17 -4.41
CA LEU A 50 23.19 8.86 -5.40
C LEU A 50 23.79 8.51 -6.77
N VAL A 51 24.80 9.25 -7.23
CA VAL A 51 25.50 8.97 -8.51
C VAL A 51 26.18 7.60 -8.50
N GLY A 52 26.67 7.13 -7.35
CA GLY A 52 27.23 5.78 -7.22
C GLY A 52 26.19 4.65 -7.22
N HIS A 53 24.91 4.94 -6.96
CA HIS A 53 23.86 3.94 -6.74
C HIS A 53 22.56 4.22 -7.52
N GLU A 54 22.60 5.08 -8.55
CA GLU A 54 21.40 5.51 -9.30
C GLU A 54 20.62 4.33 -9.85
N GLY A 55 21.31 3.33 -10.40
CA GLY A 55 20.69 2.12 -10.95
C GLY A 55 19.85 1.39 -9.90
N ILE A 56 20.32 1.35 -8.65
CA ILE A 56 19.57 0.67 -7.60
C ILE A 56 18.40 1.52 -7.07
N PHE A 57 18.54 2.85 -7.07
CA PHE A 57 17.41 3.75 -6.80
C PHE A 57 16.29 3.60 -7.85
N ARG A 58 16.66 3.49 -9.14
CA ARG A 58 15.69 3.23 -10.23
C ARG A 58 15.01 1.87 -10.09
N ILE A 59 15.74 0.83 -9.69
CA ILE A 59 15.17 -0.50 -9.41
C ILE A 59 14.19 -0.42 -8.23
N GLY A 60 14.55 0.29 -7.15
CA GLY A 60 13.66 0.52 -6.01
C GLY A 60 12.35 1.18 -6.42
N ILE A 61 12.41 2.25 -7.23
CA ILE A 61 11.22 2.92 -7.78
C ILE A 61 10.39 1.95 -8.63
N ALA A 62 11.01 1.15 -9.49
CA ALA A 62 10.29 0.21 -10.35
C ALA A 62 9.57 -0.89 -9.54
N ILE A 63 10.21 -1.37 -8.47
CA ILE A 63 9.61 -2.33 -7.52
C ILE A 63 8.40 -1.71 -6.82
N GLU A 64 8.53 -0.48 -6.34
CA GLU A 64 7.44 0.25 -5.68
C GLU A 64 6.28 0.53 -6.65
N PHE A 65 6.57 0.89 -7.89
CA PHE A 65 5.56 1.04 -8.94
C PHE A 65 4.80 -0.26 -9.21
N MET A 66 5.53 -1.38 -9.33
CA MET A 66 4.93 -2.70 -9.50
C MET A 66 4.03 -3.06 -8.30
N MET A 67 4.43 -2.71 -7.08
CA MET A 67 3.63 -2.91 -5.87
C MET A 67 2.27 -2.20 -5.99
N PHE A 68 2.22 -0.94 -6.41
CA PHE A 68 0.95 -0.22 -6.56
C PHE A 68 0.06 -0.77 -7.68
N LEU A 69 0.65 -1.27 -8.77
CA LEU A 69 -0.11 -2.01 -9.80
C LEU A 69 -0.77 -3.27 -9.20
N LEU A 70 -0.04 -3.99 -8.35
CA LEU A 70 -0.58 -5.13 -7.62
C LEU A 70 -1.69 -4.70 -6.66
N VAL A 71 -1.58 -3.57 -5.98
CA VAL A 71 -2.68 -3.04 -5.13
C VAL A 71 -3.96 -2.83 -5.95
N MET A 72 -3.86 -2.32 -7.18
CA MET A 72 -5.03 -2.18 -8.06
C MET A 72 -5.67 -3.54 -8.40
N VAL A 73 -4.85 -4.55 -8.73
CA VAL A 73 -5.30 -5.92 -9.01
C VAL A 73 -5.96 -6.54 -7.78
N LEU A 74 -5.35 -6.36 -6.60
CA LEU A 74 -5.89 -6.84 -5.33
C LEU A 74 -7.24 -6.21 -5.02
N SER A 75 -7.33 -4.90 -5.15
CA SER A 75 -8.56 -4.14 -4.93
C SER A 75 -9.71 -4.64 -5.81
N TRP A 76 -9.41 -4.84 -7.10
CA TRP A 76 -10.37 -5.41 -8.04
C TRP A 76 -10.77 -6.86 -7.67
N ALA A 77 -9.83 -7.71 -7.31
CA ALA A 77 -10.12 -9.09 -6.89
C ALA A 77 -11.02 -9.12 -5.64
N LEU A 78 -10.71 -8.29 -4.63
CA LEU A 78 -11.52 -8.17 -3.41
C LEU A 78 -12.92 -7.64 -3.70
N TYR A 79 -13.06 -6.69 -4.62
CA TYR A 79 -14.38 -6.24 -5.09
C TYR A 79 -15.20 -7.39 -5.64
N VAL A 80 -14.62 -8.21 -6.54
CA VAL A 80 -15.35 -9.33 -7.16
C VAL A 80 -15.77 -10.37 -6.11
N ILE A 81 -14.89 -10.65 -5.12
CA ILE A 81 -15.17 -11.60 -4.04
C ILE A 81 -16.30 -11.10 -3.12
N LEU A 82 -16.30 -9.80 -2.77
CA LEU A 82 -17.17 -9.24 -1.74
C LEU A 82 -18.44 -8.56 -2.28
N LYS A 83 -18.51 -8.31 -3.60
CA LYS A 83 -19.71 -7.78 -4.28
C LYS A 83 -21.00 -8.57 -3.97
N PRO A 84 -21.00 -9.92 -3.88
CA PRO A 84 -22.20 -10.68 -3.52
C PRO A 84 -22.70 -10.44 -2.09
N VAL A 85 -21.85 -9.93 -1.19
CA VAL A 85 -22.19 -9.62 0.21
C VAL A 85 -22.87 -8.25 0.27
N ASN A 86 -22.21 -7.22 -0.26
CA ASN A 86 -22.77 -5.88 -0.41
C ASN A 86 -22.03 -5.13 -1.52
N LYS A 87 -22.70 -4.92 -2.66
CA LYS A 87 -22.11 -4.28 -3.84
C LYS A 87 -21.62 -2.85 -3.56
N ASN A 88 -22.33 -2.06 -2.78
CA ASN A 88 -22.02 -0.65 -2.56
C ASN A 88 -20.81 -0.49 -1.65
N LEU A 89 -20.75 -1.27 -0.57
CA LEU A 89 -19.58 -1.30 0.32
C LEU A 89 -18.37 -1.90 -0.40
N ALA A 90 -18.53 -2.97 -1.19
CA ALA A 90 -17.43 -3.52 -1.96
C ALA A 90 -16.86 -2.49 -2.95
N LEU A 91 -17.74 -1.72 -3.60
CA LEU A 91 -17.35 -0.63 -4.50
C LEU A 91 -16.64 0.51 -3.75
N LEU A 92 -17.09 0.84 -2.54
CA LEU A 92 -16.43 1.83 -1.69
C LEU A 92 -15.00 1.39 -1.36
N GLY A 93 -14.82 0.14 -0.91
CA GLY A 93 -13.50 -0.44 -0.67
C GLY A 93 -12.60 -0.39 -1.91
N LEU A 94 -13.16 -0.72 -3.08
CA LEU A 94 -12.47 -0.64 -4.37
C LEU A 94 -11.96 0.77 -4.67
N ILE A 95 -12.83 1.78 -4.56
CA ILE A 95 -12.50 3.18 -4.88
C ILE A 95 -11.37 3.68 -3.98
N PHE A 96 -11.45 3.42 -2.67
CA PHE A 96 -10.41 3.85 -1.73
C PHE A 96 -9.08 3.13 -1.97
N ARG A 97 -9.09 1.81 -2.13
CA ARG A 97 -7.87 1.03 -2.42
C ARG A 97 -7.26 1.34 -3.79
N PHE A 98 -8.08 1.69 -4.77
CA PHE A 98 -7.59 2.17 -6.07
C PHE A 98 -7.02 3.59 -5.95
N GLY A 99 -7.66 4.47 -5.17
CA GLY A 99 -7.17 5.81 -4.85
C GLY A 99 -5.82 5.79 -4.15
N GLU A 100 -5.61 4.85 -3.22
CA GLU A 100 -4.30 4.57 -2.61
C GLU A 100 -3.23 4.30 -3.67
N ALA A 101 -3.49 3.39 -4.61
CA ALA A 101 -2.53 3.07 -5.66
C ALA A 101 -2.19 4.27 -6.55
N ILE A 102 -3.18 5.11 -6.87
CA ILE A 102 -2.95 6.36 -7.63
C ILE A 102 -2.06 7.31 -6.82
N LEU A 103 -2.35 7.51 -5.53
CA LEU A 103 -1.51 8.34 -4.65
C LEU A 103 -0.09 7.79 -4.56
N GLY A 104 0.07 6.47 -4.54
CA GLY A 104 1.38 5.80 -4.61
C GLY A 104 2.16 6.15 -5.87
N CYS A 105 1.50 6.16 -7.03
CA CYS A 105 2.10 6.63 -8.28
C CYS A 105 2.52 8.11 -8.21
N VAL A 106 1.75 8.97 -7.54
CA VAL A 106 2.13 10.38 -7.33
C VAL A 106 3.38 10.48 -6.44
N ILE A 107 3.48 9.67 -5.40
CA ILE A 107 4.65 9.61 -4.52
C ILE A 107 5.90 9.18 -5.31
N ILE A 108 5.76 8.22 -6.22
CA ILE A 108 6.83 7.79 -7.13
C ILE A 108 7.34 8.95 -8.00
N VAL A 109 6.46 9.85 -8.45
CA VAL A 109 6.89 11.05 -9.19
C VAL A 109 7.82 11.90 -8.32
N PHE A 110 7.58 12.03 -7.01
CA PHE A 110 8.50 12.76 -6.14
C PHE A 110 9.86 12.08 -6.01
N TYR A 111 9.94 10.75 -6.00
CA TYR A 111 11.23 10.05 -6.07
C TYR A 111 11.94 10.25 -7.41
N LEU A 112 11.20 10.25 -8.52
CA LEU A 112 11.78 10.57 -9.83
C LEU A 112 12.29 12.02 -9.89
N MET A 113 11.61 12.97 -9.25
CA MET A 113 12.09 14.36 -9.15
C MET A 113 13.45 14.44 -8.45
N VAL A 114 13.70 13.62 -7.42
CA VAL A 114 15.03 13.54 -6.76
C VAL A 114 16.11 13.14 -7.77
N LEU A 115 15.86 12.11 -8.58
CA LEU A 115 16.78 11.71 -9.65
C LEU A 115 17.00 12.82 -10.67
N MET A 116 15.93 13.53 -11.07
CA MET A 116 16.02 14.59 -12.07
C MET A 116 16.84 15.78 -11.55
N PHE A 117 16.63 16.21 -10.31
CA PHE A 117 17.39 17.32 -9.73
C PHE A 117 18.87 16.99 -9.51
N LEU A 118 19.18 15.73 -9.20
CA LEU A 118 20.55 15.28 -8.94
C LEU A 118 21.27 14.73 -10.20
N GLY A 119 20.56 14.59 -11.32
CA GLY A 119 21.07 14.00 -12.57
C GLY A 119 21.87 14.94 -13.48
N GLY A 120 21.98 16.23 -13.14
CA GLY A 120 22.87 17.17 -13.84
C GLY A 120 22.44 17.56 -15.26
N ALA A 121 21.14 17.56 -15.56
CA ALA A 121 20.61 17.92 -16.87
C ALA A 121 20.97 19.37 -17.28
N GLU A 122 21.15 19.62 -18.58
CA GLU A 122 21.61 20.91 -19.12
C GLU A 122 20.69 22.09 -18.74
N TYR A 123 19.37 21.87 -18.75
CA TYR A 123 18.39 22.90 -18.36
C TYR A 123 18.42 23.25 -16.86
N LEU A 124 19.09 22.45 -16.02
CA LEU A 124 19.25 22.69 -14.58
C LEU A 124 20.53 23.47 -14.25
N GLN A 125 21.40 23.76 -15.23
CA GLN A 125 22.65 24.50 -15.00
C GLN A 125 22.43 25.97 -14.58
N VAL A 126 21.20 26.47 -14.70
CA VAL A 126 20.81 27.80 -14.17
C VAL A 126 20.76 27.81 -12.63
N PHE A 127 20.61 26.65 -12.00
CA PHE A 127 20.56 26.51 -10.55
C PHE A 127 21.93 26.15 -9.97
N GLU A 128 22.21 26.66 -8.77
CA GLU A 128 23.39 26.23 -8.00
C GLU A 128 23.20 24.81 -7.47
N ALA A 129 24.31 24.09 -7.28
CA ALA A 129 24.27 22.70 -6.79
C ALA A 129 23.57 22.58 -5.42
N GLU A 130 23.73 23.57 -4.54
CA GLU A 130 23.06 23.60 -3.23
C GLU A 130 21.53 23.75 -3.37
N GLN A 131 21.06 24.53 -4.34
CA GLN A 131 19.63 24.72 -4.62
C GLN A 131 18.99 23.42 -5.12
N LEU A 132 19.67 22.69 -6.02
CA LEU A 132 19.20 21.39 -6.52
C LEU A 132 19.14 20.34 -5.40
N GLN A 133 20.12 20.32 -4.50
CA GLN A 133 20.10 19.44 -3.32
C GLN A 133 18.96 19.78 -2.36
N ALA A 134 18.69 21.06 -2.12
CA ALA A 134 17.56 21.49 -1.29
C ALA A 134 16.22 21.04 -1.90
N LEU A 135 16.07 21.17 -3.22
CA LEU A 135 14.85 20.77 -3.92
C LEU A 135 14.65 19.26 -3.93
N ALA A 136 15.73 18.47 -4.09
CA ALA A 136 15.70 17.02 -3.93
C ALA A 136 15.28 16.60 -2.51
N ARG A 137 15.81 17.25 -1.47
CA ARG A 137 15.39 17.00 -0.08
C ARG A 137 13.92 17.37 0.15
N PHE A 138 13.47 18.48 -0.43
CA PHE A 138 12.07 18.90 -0.35
C PHE A 138 11.14 17.86 -0.98
N SER A 139 11.46 17.34 -2.16
CA SER A 139 10.68 16.27 -2.82
C SER A 139 10.55 15.01 -1.95
N LEU A 140 11.58 14.66 -1.16
CA LEU A 140 11.52 13.52 -0.25
C LEU A 140 10.71 13.77 1.01
N ILE A 141 10.78 14.97 1.56
CA ILE A 141 9.90 15.34 2.67
C ILE A 141 8.44 15.28 2.17
N LEU A 142 8.19 15.76 0.96
CA LEU A 142 6.86 15.71 0.34
C LEU A 142 6.39 14.27 0.06
N SER A 143 7.29 13.38 -0.34
CA SER A 143 6.97 11.95 -0.51
C SER A 143 6.54 11.30 0.81
N GLY A 144 7.23 11.62 1.92
CA GLY A 144 6.83 11.18 3.26
C GLY A 144 5.47 11.72 3.70
N VAL A 145 5.19 13.00 3.47
CA VAL A 145 3.87 13.58 3.75
C VAL A 145 2.77 12.93 2.89
N GLY A 146 3.06 12.68 1.61
CA GLY A 146 2.15 11.96 0.72
C GLY A 146 1.80 10.56 1.23
N TYR A 147 2.77 9.86 1.83
CA TYR A 147 2.56 8.54 2.43
C TYR A 147 1.54 8.57 3.58
N HIS A 148 1.47 9.63 4.39
CA HIS A 148 0.46 9.74 5.43
C HIS A 148 -0.97 9.82 4.87
N ILE A 149 -1.15 10.57 3.78
CA ILE A 149 -2.43 10.65 3.07
C ILE A 149 -2.79 9.29 2.46
N LEU A 150 -1.81 8.64 1.83
CA LEU A 150 -1.96 7.31 1.25
C LEU A 150 -2.42 6.29 2.30
N LEU A 151 -1.81 6.28 3.49
CA LEU A 151 -2.17 5.37 4.58
C LEU A 151 -3.60 5.57 5.07
N THR A 152 -4.08 6.81 5.17
CA THR A 152 -5.47 7.08 5.56
C THR A 152 -6.44 6.54 4.51
N VAL A 153 -6.17 6.78 3.23
CA VAL A 153 -7.00 6.30 2.12
C VAL A 153 -7.00 4.77 2.05
N MET A 154 -5.83 4.14 2.17
CA MET A 154 -5.66 2.69 2.29
C MET A 154 -6.48 2.13 3.45
N GLY A 155 -6.36 2.73 4.63
CA GLY A 155 -7.02 2.30 5.84
C GLY A 155 -8.55 2.31 5.70
N ILE A 156 -9.12 3.34 5.09
CA ILE A 156 -10.58 3.38 4.85
C ILE A 156 -11.01 2.21 3.95
N GLY A 157 -10.31 2.00 2.83
CA GLY A 157 -10.65 0.92 1.90
C GLY A 157 -10.46 -0.48 2.50
N GLY A 158 -9.36 -0.69 3.22
CA GLY A 158 -9.06 -1.92 3.95
C GLY A 158 -10.08 -2.23 5.05
N LEU A 159 -10.48 -1.22 5.84
CA LEU A 159 -11.50 -1.35 6.87
C LEU A 159 -12.84 -1.81 6.28
N VAL A 160 -13.25 -1.22 5.15
CA VAL A 160 -14.49 -1.62 4.46
C VAL A 160 -14.42 -3.08 4.00
N PHE A 161 -13.31 -3.51 3.41
CA PHE A 161 -13.16 -4.92 3.02
C PHE A 161 -13.12 -5.87 4.22
N CYS A 162 -12.40 -5.54 5.30
CA CYS A 162 -12.37 -6.34 6.52
C CYS A 162 -13.74 -6.42 7.20
N TYR A 163 -14.53 -5.33 7.17
CA TYR A 163 -15.92 -5.34 7.64
C TYR A 163 -16.80 -6.28 6.82
N LEU A 164 -16.67 -6.27 5.48
CA LEU A 164 -17.39 -7.20 4.62
C LEU A 164 -16.99 -8.65 4.86
N PHE A 165 -15.70 -8.91 5.09
CA PHE A 165 -15.21 -10.22 5.50
C PHE A 165 -15.76 -10.66 6.86
N TYR A 166 -15.92 -9.73 7.81
CA TYR A 166 -16.48 -10.00 9.13
C TYR A 166 -17.95 -10.42 9.06
N ILE A 167 -18.78 -9.69 8.32
CA ILE A 167 -20.23 -9.98 8.20
C ILE A 167 -20.51 -11.21 7.33
N SER A 168 -19.69 -11.48 6.32
CA SER A 168 -19.88 -12.61 5.40
C SER A 168 -19.36 -13.95 5.94
N THR A 169 -18.54 -13.93 6.99
CA THR A 169 -17.87 -15.12 7.55
C THR A 169 -17.06 -15.91 6.52
N TYR A 170 -16.65 -15.27 5.42
CA TYR A 170 -15.78 -15.87 4.40
C TYR A 170 -14.40 -16.24 4.95
N ILE A 171 -13.94 -15.48 5.94
CA ILE A 171 -12.75 -15.74 6.76
C ILE A 171 -13.15 -15.82 8.25
N PRO A 172 -12.28 -16.33 9.14
CA PRO A 172 -12.57 -16.36 10.57
C PRO A 172 -12.81 -14.96 11.13
N ARG A 173 -13.86 -14.80 11.92
CA ARG A 173 -14.19 -13.51 12.56
C ARG A 173 -13.04 -12.89 13.34
N PRO A 174 -12.19 -13.65 14.08
CA PRO A 174 -11.04 -13.06 14.76
C PRO A 174 -10.03 -12.43 13.78
N LEU A 175 -9.82 -13.06 12.62
CA LEU A 175 -8.91 -12.53 11.59
C LEU A 175 -9.49 -11.26 10.97
N ALA A 176 -10.79 -11.26 10.64
CA ALA A 176 -11.46 -10.07 10.13
C ALA A 176 -11.44 -8.90 11.15
N ALA A 177 -11.69 -9.18 12.43
CA ALA A 177 -11.65 -8.19 13.49
C ALA A 177 -10.24 -7.60 13.69
N TRP A 178 -9.20 -8.43 13.61
CA TRP A 178 -7.82 -7.95 13.65
C TRP A 178 -7.49 -7.04 12.47
N GLY A 179 -7.98 -7.37 11.27
CA GLY A 179 -7.88 -6.50 10.10
C GLY A 179 -8.58 -5.14 10.30
N ILE A 180 -9.77 -5.13 10.90
CA ILE A 180 -10.49 -3.89 11.22
C ILE A 180 -9.65 -3.01 12.16
N ILE A 181 -9.10 -3.59 13.23
CA ILE A 181 -8.25 -2.87 14.19
C ILE A 181 -7.01 -2.32 13.48
N THR A 182 -6.35 -3.13 12.68
CA THR A 182 -5.17 -2.75 11.88
C THR A 182 -5.45 -1.55 10.99
N TYR A 183 -6.49 -1.61 10.18
CA TYR A 183 -6.77 -0.51 9.25
C TYR A 183 -7.28 0.74 9.98
N LEU A 184 -7.94 0.58 11.14
CA LEU A 184 -8.31 1.71 11.99
C LEU A 184 -7.08 2.42 12.58
N THR A 185 -6.06 1.68 13.04
CA THR A 185 -4.82 2.31 13.52
C THR A 185 -4.09 3.05 12.40
N MET A 186 -4.12 2.53 11.16
CA MET A 186 -3.55 3.22 9.99
C MET A 186 -4.28 4.52 9.63
N ILE A 187 -5.62 4.54 9.71
CA ILE A 187 -6.41 5.76 9.52
C ILE A 187 -6.01 6.81 10.56
N ILE A 188 -6.01 6.43 11.83
CA ILE A 188 -5.68 7.32 12.95
C ILE A 188 -4.26 7.84 12.80
N TYR A 189 -3.30 6.96 12.50
CA TYR A 189 -1.91 7.33 12.29
C TYR A 189 -1.75 8.35 11.15
N GLY A 190 -2.29 8.05 9.96
CA GLY A 190 -2.20 8.96 8.82
C GLY A 190 -2.85 10.31 9.11
N PHE A 191 -4.02 10.31 9.76
CA PHE A 191 -4.74 11.55 10.08
C PHE A 191 -4.01 12.40 11.13
N ILE A 192 -3.44 11.78 12.18
CA ILE A 192 -2.64 12.47 13.19
C ILE A 192 -1.41 13.12 12.56
N ASN A 193 -0.72 12.43 11.65
CA ASN A 193 0.47 12.97 10.98
C ASN A 193 0.14 14.10 9.99
N ILE A 194 -1.10 14.15 9.48
CA ILE A 194 -1.58 15.28 8.68
C ILE A 194 -1.98 16.47 9.56
N ALA A 195 -2.65 16.21 10.69
CA ALA A 195 -3.20 17.24 11.56
C ALA A 195 -2.17 17.88 12.50
N LEU A 196 -1.16 17.13 12.93
CA LEU A 196 -0.11 17.58 13.86
C LEU A 196 1.23 17.72 13.15
N GLN A 197 1.94 18.81 13.42
CA GLN A 197 3.34 18.96 13.02
C GLN A 197 4.22 18.13 13.96
N ASN A 198 4.98 17.18 13.40
CA ASN A 198 6.02 16.40 14.09
C ASN A 198 5.53 15.44 15.20
N PRO A 199 4.68 14.45 14.88
CA PRO A 199 4.20 13.46 15.85
C PRO A 199 5.33 12.55 16.35
N GLN A 200 5.13 11.97 17.53
CA GLN A 200 6.12 11.10 18.17
C GLN A 200 6.47 9.88 17.29
N SER A 201 7.76 9.58 17.15
CA SER A 201 8.27 8.46 16.35
C SER A 201 7.73 7.09 16.79
N GLU A 202 7.27 6.96 18.03
CA GLU A 202 6.71 5.72 18.57
C GLU A 202 5.37 5.33 17.92
N LEU A 203 4.66 6.29 17.30
CA LEU A 203 3.43 6.02 16.56
C LEU A 203 3.67 5.09 15.35
N ALA A 204 4.90 5.00 14.83
CA ALA A 204 5.25 4.09 13.74
C ALA A 204 5.14 2.60 14.15
N TYR A 205 5.34 2.26 15.43
CA TYR A 205 5.19 0.88 15.91
C TYR A 205 3.74 0.37 15.79
N ALA A 206 2.75 1.28 15.73
CA ALA A 206 1.35 0.93 15.51
C ALA A 206 1.08 0.29 14.14
N MET A 207 2.03 0.37 13.20
CA MET A 207 1.94 -0.24 11.86
C MET A 207 2.44 -1.69 11.81
N ALA A 208 3.29 -2.11 12.77
CA ALA A 208 3.87 -3.46 12.78
C ALA A 208 2.82 -4.60 12.83
N PRO A 209 1.71 -4.50 13.60
CA PRO A 209 0.65 -5.49 13.55
C PRO A 209 -0.01 -5.60 12.17
N GLY A 210 0.03 -4.54 11.36
CA GLY A 210 -0.61 -4.52 10.06
C GLY A 210 0.11 -5.31 8.99
N ALA A 211 1.44 -5.21 8.92
CA ALA A 211 2.22 -6.05 8.02
C ALA A 211 1.99 -7.55 8.31
N LEU A 212 1.94 -7.93 9.58
CA LEU A 212 1.65 -9.30 9.99
C LEU A 212 0.23 -9.74 9.58
N PHE A 213 -0.76 -8.87 9.75
CA PHE A 213 -2.12 -9.14 9.31
C PHE A 213 -2.19 -9.40 7.80
N GLU A 214 -1.53 -8.56 6.98
CA GLU A 214 -1.55 -8.70 5.53
C GLU A 214 -0.88 -9.99 5.04
N VAL A 215 0.18 -10.45 5.72
CA VAL A 215 0.82 -11.75 5.44
C VAL A 215 -0.17 -12.88 5.71
N ILE A 216 -0.83 -12.83 6.88
CA ILE A 216 -1.71 -13.90 7.34
C ILE A 216 -2.96 -13.98 6.46
N ILE A 217 -3.56 -12.85 6.10
CA ILE A 217 -4.72 -12.85 5.18
C ILE A 217 -4.32 -13.30 3.77
N GLY A 218 -3.14 -12.91 3.28
CA GLY A 218 -2.61 -13.36 1.99
C GLY A 218 -2.48 -14.89 1.93
N PHE A 219 -1.82 -15.48 2.93
CA PHE A 219 -1.70 -16.94 3.04
C PHE A 219 -3.04 -17.64 3.24
N TRP A 220 -3.95 -17.05 4.02
CA TRP A 220 -5.28 -17.62 4.22
C TRP A 220 -6.09 -17.69 2.92
N LEU A 221 -6.13 -16.58 2.17
CA LEU A 221 -6.83 -16.54 0.88
C LEU A 221 -6.19 -17.48 -0.14
N LEU A 222 -4.86 -17.60 -0.15
CA LEU A 222 -4.14 -18.49 -1.06
C LEU A 222 -4.45 -19.97 -0.83
N PHE A 223 -4.38 -20.43 0.43
CA PHE A 223 -4.46 -21.86 0.74
C PHE A 223 -5.86 -22.34 1.10
N LYS A 224 -6.59 -21.56 1.89
CA LYS A 224 -7.89 -21.97 2.44
C LYS A 224 -9.06 -21.43 1.63
N GLY A 225 -8.84 -20.35 0.90
CA GLY A 225 -9.88 -19.70 0.11
C GLY A 225 -10.97 -19.07 0.98
N VAL A 226 -12.10 -18.72 0.35
CA VAL A 226 -13.28 -18.15 1.01
C VAL A 226 -14.42 -19.17 1.08
N ASN A 227 -15.07 -19.26 2.23
CA ASN A 227 -16.22 -20.14 2.42
C ASN A 227 -17.50 -19.53 1.83
N VAL A 228 -17.71 -19.68 0.52
CA VAL A 228 -18.93 -19.20 -0.17
C VAL A 228 -20.19 -20.01 0.22
N ASN A 229 -20.02 -21.18 0.84
CA ASN A 229 -21.10 -22.14 1.10
C ASN A 229 -22.03 -21.82 2.30
N GLN A 230 -21.80 -20.74 3.05
CA GLN A 230 -22.61 -20.43 4.26
C GLN A 230 -23.82 -19.51 4.01
N GLN A 231 -24.15 -19.15 2.77
CA GLN A 231 -25.37 -18.38 2.45
C GLN A 231 -26.71 -19.18 2.51
N LYS A 232 -26.77 -20.31 3.23
CA LYS A 232 -28.06 -20.98 3.50
C LYS A 232 -28.52 -20.76 4.94
N GLN A 233 -29.38 -19.73 5.10
CA GLN A 233 -30.49 -19.52 6.06
C GLN A 233 -30.20 -19.60 7.58
N PRO A 234 -30.91 -18.80 8.39
CA PRO A 234 -32.24 -19.22 8.85
C PRO A 234 -33.39 -18.38 8.30
N GLN A 235 -34.58 -18.98 8.39
CA GLN A 235 -35.90 -18.54 7.97
C GLN A 235 -36.34 -17.20 8.59
#